data_AF-A0A3E4UEX5-F1
#
_entry.id   AF-A0A3E4UEX5-F1
#
_cell.length_a   1.000
_cell.length_b   1.000
_cell.length_c   1.000
_cell.angle_alpha   90.00
_cell.angle_beta   90.00
_cell.angle_gamma   90.00
#
_symmetry.space_group_name_H-M   'P 1'
#
loop_
_entity.id
_entity.type
_entity.pdbx_description
1 polymer ?
#
loop_
_entity_poly.entity_id
_entity_poly.type
_entity_poly.pdbx_seq_one_letter_code
_entity_poly.pdbx_strand_id
1 'polypeptide(L)'
;MMKLLATKIKLLFSNTSLKRKILTIVLVSIFLISGVSLAGLQIVSNAYLKLLRNTIANNLSYSATTISYYLSNIETMSGLMLSDSNIQNNLADVRHSDNPRIRTEAYKNLSYTVLEYYQQYKPNFISYITLNNPDFITYSNFLGSRKTPEEIERTVLDAAQAADGRPVWISNYGKDHGIFMGRLIKNIQSSNLEELGTLLVSLDLEALMDSLNKDNSMYEDPQYYILTGDTIIYNDNPVSASIHDQRRKPSRQSYEIMTIDRHKYFVTEETIPGFDWTYVCYVSYDPIFQSVSFVRTLSICMIILSILSAIAFSESMISFISCHTRGLIRKMEVFSTDENAVIESDYDYSCRKDEFGLLNRQFDHMAEKIRNLIQVNYVNELWKKDAQLKALETQINPHFLYNTLESVNWRAQVAGNMEISSMVESLGTLLRATLSNSTSHFDLKKELEIVTAYITIQKYRFEDRLEYSIHCNEAWYNAQIPKMCIQPLVENSINYGLEESTELCTIEITIEHQPESGTLTVLVKNDGSLFEDHLLEKLRSQEIKPHGFGIGLININERIKLMFGKDYGLTLYNENDWAVARIIMPYITDQEGILC
;
A
#
# COMPACT_ATOMS: atom_id res chain seq x y z
N MET A 1 -32.04 9.50 11.65
CA MET A 1 -30.73 10.08 11.29
C MET A 1 -29.62 9.03 11.21
N MET A 2 -29.39 8.21 12.25
CA MET A 2 -28.31 7.19 12.29
C MET A 2 -28.42 6.09 11.21
N LYS A 3 -29.63 5.59 10.92
CA LYS A 3 -29.86 4.60 9.83
C LYS A 3 -29.56 5.16 8.44
N LEU A 4 -29.85 6.45 8.21
CA LEU A 4 -29.66 7.13 6.92
C LEU A 4 -28.17 7.44 6.68
N LEU A 5 -27.45 7.77 7.76
CA LEU A 5 -25.99 7.92 7.75
C LEU A 5 -25.32 6.57 7.45
N ALA A 6 -25.76 5.49 8.09
CA ALA A 6 -25.24 4.14 7.88
C ALA A 6 -25.47 3.65 6.43
N THR A 7 -26.63 3.94 5.83
CA THR A 7 -26.90 3.59 4.42
C THR A 7 -26.04 4.40 3.46
N LYS A 8 -25.86 5.71 3.69
CA LYS A 8 -24.94 6.54 2.88
C LYS A 8 -23.50 6.06 2.97
N ILE A 9 -23.01 5.74 4.17
CA ILE A 9 -21.66 5.20 4.37
C ILE A 9 -21.50 3.86 3.66
N LYS A 10 -22.50 2.97 3.74
CA LYS A 10 -22.47 1.66 3.07
C LYS A 10 -22.41 1.79 1.55
N LEU A 11 -23.16 2.73 0.97
CA LEU A 11 -23.17 3.04 -0.47
C LEU A 11 -21.85 3.68 -0.95
N LEU A 12 -21.29 4.59 -0.16
CA LEU A 12 -19.97 5.18 -0.44
C LEU A 12 -18.88 4.11 -0.36
N PHE A 13 -18.94 3.23 0.64
CA PHE A 13 -17.98 2.17 0.80
C PHE A 13 -18.10 1.14 -0.32
N SER A 14 -19.31 0.71 -0.72
CA SER A 14 -19.49 -0.31 -1.77
C SER A 14 -18.86 0.07 -3.12
N ASN A 15 -18.89 1.35 -3.49
CA ASN A 15 -18.40 1.85 -4.79
C ASN A 15 -16.92 2.28 -4.79
N THR A 16 -16.23 2.17 -3.65
CA THR A 16 -14.78 2.43 -3.61
C THR A 16 -13.97 1.23 -4.06
N SER A 17 -12.78 1.50 -4.62
CA SER A 17 -11.84 0.44 -5.01
C SER A 17 -11.46 -0.43 -3.81
N LEU A 18 -11.20 -1.72 -4.05
CA LEU A 18 -10.79 -2.67 -3.01
C LEU A 18 -9.60 -2.14 -2.19
N LYS A 19 -8.68 -1.44 -2.85
CA LYS A 19 -7.55 -0.72 -2.24
C LYS A 19 -7.98 0.21 -1.10
N ARG A 20 -8.92 1.13 -1.39
CA ARG A 20 -9.38 2.12 -0.41
C ARG A 20 -10.15 1.44 0.74
N LYS A 21 -10.89 0.38 0.45
CA LYS A 21 -11.61 -0.40 1.48
C LYS A 21 -10.65 -1.03 2.49
N ILE A 22 -9.64 -1.76 2.02
CA ILE A 22 -8.65 -2.41 2.88
C ILE A 22 -7.88 -1.36 3.69
N LEU A 23 -7.39 -0.30 3.02
CA LEU A 23 -6.66 0.77 3.70
C LEU A 23 -7.51 1.43 4.82
N THR A 24 -8.79 1.69 4.56
CA THR A 24 -9.68 2.31 5.57
C THR A 24 -9.87 1.38 6.77
N ILE A 25 -10.04 0.07 6.57
CA ILE A 25 -10.20 -0.91 7.65
C ILE A 25 -8.92 -1.00 8.51
N VAL A 26 -7.75 -1.04 7.85
CA VAL A 26 -6.46 -1.08 8.53
C VAL A 26 -6.23 0.19 9.34
N LEU A 27 -6.47 1.37 8.75
CA LEU A 27 -6.29 2.66 9.43
C LEU A 27 -7.23 2.82 10.64
N VAL A 28 -8.50 2.40 10.52
CA VAL A 28 -9.45 2.43 11.65
C VAL A 28 -9.00 1.50 12.77
N SER A 29 -8.55 0.28 12.44
CA SER A 29 -8.03 -0.67 13.44
C SER A 29 -6.82 -0.10 14.18
N ILE A 30 -5.87 0.51 13.46
CA ILE A 30 -4.68 1.13 14.07
C ILE A 30 -5.05 2.33 14.93
N PHE A 31 -6.00 3.16 14.47
CA PHE A 31 -6.50 4.29 15.26
C PHE A 31 -7.12 3.84 16.59
N LEU A 32 -7.92 2.78 16.57
CA LEU A 32 -8.52 2.22 17.79
C LEU A 32 -7.46 1.65 18.75
N ILE A 33 -6.52 0.85 18.24
CA ILE A 33 -5.46 0.23 19.06
C ILE A 33 -4.52 1.29 19.65
N SER A 34 -4.12 2.28 18.86
CA SER A 34 -3.27 3.39 19.32
C SER A 34 -3.97 4.24 20.37
N GLY A 35 -5.26 4.52 20.21
CA GLY A 35 -6.07 5.23 21.21
C GLY A 35 -6.13 4.50 22.55
N VAL A 36 -6.37 3.18 22.53
CA VAL A 36 -6.37 2.34 23.74
C VAL A 36 -4.98 2.31 24.39
N SER A 37 -3.93 2.19 23.60
CA SER A 37 -2.55 2.19 24.09
C SER A 37 -2.17 3.52 24.78
N LEU A 38 -2.52 4.66 24.16
CA LEU A 38 -2.26 5.99 24.74
C LEU A 38 -3.04 6.19 26.05
N ALA A 39 -4.31 5.78 26.08
CA ALA A 39 -5.14 5.86 27.28
C ALA A 39 -4.57 4.97 28.40
N GLY A 40 -4.10 3.77 28.08
CA GLY A 40 -3.44 2.86 29.03
C GLY A 40 -2.18 3.48 29.64
N LEU A 41 -1.30 4.05 28.82
CA LEU A 41 -0.12 4.78 29.28
C LEU A 41 -0.46 5.94 30.21
N GLN A 42 -1.50 6.71 29.88
CA GLN A 42 -1.94 7.83 30.72
C GLN A 42 -2.47 7.36 32.08
N ILE A 43 -3.25 6.27 32.10
CA ILE A 43 -3.78 5.68 33.34
C ILE A 43 -2.65 5.16 34.22
N VAL A 44 -1.70 4.42 33.65
CA VAL A 44 -0.55 3.86 34.39
C VAL A 44 0.33 4.98 34.95
N SER A 45 0.62 6.01 34.14
CA SER A 45 1.41 7.16 34.59
C SER A 45 0.73 7.89 35.75
N ASN A 46 -0.58 8.15 35.66
CA ASN A 46 -1.34 8.78 36.74
C ASN A 46 -1.40 7.89 38.00
N ALA A 47 -1.54 6.58 37.84
CA ALA A 47 -1.54 5.64 38.97
C ALA A 47 -0.18 5.61 39.68
N TYR A 48 0.91 5.63 38.91
CA TYR A 48 2.28 5.68 39.44
C TYR A 48 2.52 6.98 40.22
N LEU A 49 2.09 8.13 39.70
CA LEU A 49 2.21 9.41 40.42
C LEU A 49 1.40 9.43 41.72
N LYS A 50 0.20 8.83 41.71
CA LYS A 50 -0.61 8.70 42.92
C LYS A 50 0.05 7.79 43.96
N LEU A 51 0.66 6.70 43.52
CA LEU A 51 1.40 5.78 44.39
C LEU A 51 2.60 6.50 45.01
N LEU A 52 3.41 7.17 44.20
CA LEU A 52 4.56 7.97 44.63
C LEU A 52 4.17 8.97 45.73
N ARG A 53 3.11 9.74 45.50
CA ARG A 53 2.58 10.71 46.47
C ARG A 53 2.26 10.05 47.81
N ASN A 54 1.53 8.95 47.79
CA ASN A 54 1.09 8.29 49.02
C ASN A 54 2.28 7.72 49.79
N THR A 55 3.27 7.16 49.09
CA THR A 55 4.48 6.61 49.72
C THR A 55 5.30 7.71 50.41
N ILE A 56 5.56 8.82 49.73
CA ILE A 56 6.34 9.93 50.31
C ILE A 56 5.60 10.55 51.50
N ALA A 57 4.30 10.83 51.37
CA ALA A 57 3.51 11.40 52.46
C ALA A 57 3.44 10.47 53.69
N ASN A 58 3.26 9.15 53.47
CA ASN A 58 3.25 8.18 54.57
C ASN A 58 4.60 8.07 55.26
N ASN A 59 5.71 8.05 54.50
CA ASN A 59 7.06 8.03 55.07
C ASN A 59 7.34 9.31 55.86
N LEU A 60 6.96 10.47 55.32
CA LEU A 60 7.10 11.76 55.99
C LEU A 60 6.31 11.81 57.30
N SER A 61 5.06 11.34 57.29
CA SER A 61 4.20 11.27 58.47
C SER A 61 4.73 10.31 59.54
N TYR A 62 5.24 9.14 59.11
CA TYR A 62 5.93 8.21 60.00
C TYR A 62 7.15 8.85 60.66
N SER A 63 8.06 9.45 59.87
CA SER A 63 9.24 10.15 60.40
C SER A 63 8.87 11.31 61.32
N ALA A 64 7.86 12.12 60.97
CA ALA A 64 7.38 13.21 61.83
C ALA A 64 6.86 12.69 63.19
N THR A 65 6.12 11.58 63.18
CA THR A 65 5.64 10.91 64.40
C THR A 65 6.80 10.34 65.21
N THR A 66 7.81 9.76 64.55
CA THR A 66 9.01 9.24 65.22
C THR A 66 9.85 10.36 65.84
N ILE A 67 10.03 11.50 65.18
CA ILE A 67 10.69 12.68 65.76
C ILE A 67 9.92 13.15 67.00
N SER A 68 8.60 13.29 66.90
CA SER A 68 7.73 13.65 68.03
C SER A 68 7.91 12.68 69.22
N TYR A 69 7.97 11.38 68.95
CA TYR A 69 8.21 10.35 69.96
C TYR A 69 9.55 10.55 70.68
N TYR A 70 10.66 10.78 69.96
CA TYR A 70 11.97 11.00 70.58
C TYR A 70 12.03 12.28 71.41
N LEU A 71 11.46 13.38 70.91
CA LEU A 71 11.39 14.64 71.66
C LEU A 71 10.51 14.49 72.91
N SER A 72 9.36 13.82 72.81
CA SER A 72 8.46 13.56 73.94
C SER A 72 9.11 12.66 74.99
N ASN A 73 9.93 11.68 74.58
CA ASN A 73 10.72 10.87 75.52
C ASN A 73 11.73 11.71 76.30
N ILE A 74 12.36 12.71 75.66
CA ILE A 74 13.29 13.63 76.34
C ILE A 74 12.55 14.54 77.32
N GLU A 75 11.38 15.06 76.95
CA GLU A 75 10.53 15.82 77.88
C GLU A 75 10.09 14.97 79.07
N THR A 76 9.70 13.71 78.82
CA THR A 76 9.32 12.75 79.87
C THR A 76 10.49 12.46 80.80
N MET A 77 11.68 12.20 80.25
CA MET A 77 12.92 12.03 81.01
C MET A 77 13.22 13.24 81.89
N SER A 78 13.09 14.46 81.34
CA SER A 78 13.28 15.69 82.09
C SER A 78 12.30 15.84 83.25
N GLY A 79 11.06 15.35 83.07
CA GLY A 79 10.04 15.32 84.12
C GLY A 79 10.38 14.33 85.23
N LEU A 80 10.89 13.15 84.86
CA LEU A 80 11.38 12.16 85.83
C LEU A 80 12.56 12.71 86.63
N MET A 81 13.55 13.30 85.97
CA MET A 81 14.69 13.96 86.63
C MET A 81 14.25 15.09 87.57
N LEU A 82 13.24 15.86 87.18
CA LEU A 82 12.69 16.93 88.04
C LEU A 82 12.07 16.35 89.32
N SER A 83 11.42 15.19 89.25
CA SER A 83 10.80 14.53 90.41
C SER A 83 11.72 13.57 91.19
N ASP A 84 12.95 13.35 90.71
CA ASP A 84 13.89 12.40 91.30
C ASP A 84 14.39 12.91 92.66
N SER A 85 14.19 12.10 93.70
CA SER A 85 14.59 12.46 95.07
C SER A 85 16.10 12.60 95.24
N ASN A 86 16.91 11.85 94.49
CA ASN A 86 18.36 12.01 94.52
C ASN A 86 18.77 13.35 93.89
N ILE A 87 18.17 13.73 92.77
CA ILE A 87 18.46 15.02 92.14
C ILE A 87 18.00 16.17 93.05
N GLN A 88 16.78 16.10 93.58
CA GLN A 88 16.22 17.12 94.48
C GLN A 88 17.05 17.32 95.75
N ASN A 89 17.37 16.24 96.47
CA ASN A 89 18.10 16.32 97.73
C ASN A 89 19.55 16.80 97.51
N ASN A 90 20.26 16.22 96.53
CA ASN A 90 21.65 16.59 96.29
C ASN A 90 21.76 18.03 95.73
N LEU A 91 20.84 18.50 94.88
CA LEU A 91 20.86 19.91 94.44
C LEU A 91 20.55 20.88 95.61
N ALA A 92 19.68 20.50 96.55
CA ALA A 92 19.41 21.29 97.74
C ALA A 92 20.62 21.34 98.69
N ASP A 93 21.27 20.20 98.95
CA ASP A 93 22.49 20.10 99.77
C ASP A 93 23.62 20.97 99.22
N VAL A 94 23.73 21.01 97.90
CA VAL A 94 24.73 21.79 97.18
C VAL A 94 24.56 23.28 97.41
N ARG A 95 23.31 23.73 97.40
CA ARG A 95 22.92 25.14 97.48
C ARG A 95 22.90 25.67 98.91
N HIS A 96 22.58 24.81 99.90
CA HIS A 96 22.35 25.23 101.28
C HIS A 96 23.37 24.72 102.30
N SER A 97 24.14 23.67 102.00
CA SER A 97 25.07 23.12 102.99
C SER A 97 26.36 23.93 103.07
N ASP A 98 26.63 24.55 104.22
CA ASP A 98 27.91 25.22 104.47
C ASP A 98 29.10 24.24 104.57
N ASN A 99 28.86 22.92 104.61
CA ASN A 99 29.90 21.91 104.77
C ASN A 99 30.49 21.49 103.41
N PRO A 100 31.78 21.76 103.13
CA PRO A 100 32.40 21.40 101.85
C PRO A 100 32.36 19.91 101.53
N ARG A 101 32.36 19.03 102.55
CA ARG A 101 32.26 17.57 102.34
C ARG A 101 30.91 17.16 101.81
N ILE A 102 29.83 17.69 102.38
CA ILE A 102 28.46 17.40 101.94
C ILE A 102 28.26 17.90 100.51
N ARG A 103 28.71 19.13 100.20
CA ARG A 103 28.65 19.67 98.83
C ARG A 103 29.43 18.82 97.82
N THR A 104 30.62 18.33 98.20
CA THR A 104 31.45 17.48 97.32
C THR A 104 30.81 16.11 97.09
N GLU A 105 30.24 15.51 98.13
CA GLU A 105 29.52 14.24 98.03
C GLU A 105 28.26 14.38 97.18
N ALA A 106 27.49 15.44 97.38
CA ALA A 106 26.31 15.75 96.60
C ALA A 106 26.62 15.98 95.12
N TYR A 107 27.69 16.72 94.81
CA TYR A 107 28.18 16.87 93.43
C TYR A 107 28.56 15.51 92.79
N LYS A 108 29.24 14.64 93.54
CA LYS A 108 29.61 13.30 93.07
C LYS A 108 28.38 12.45 92.77
N ASN A 109 27.37 12.49 93.66
CA ASN A 109 26.11 11.77 93.49
C ASN A 109 25.36 12.27 92.26
N LEU A 110 25.22 13.59 92.09
CA LEU A 110 24.61 14.20 90.90
C LEU A 110 25.32 13.77 89.62
N SER A 111 26.66 13.71 89.63
CA SER A 111 27.44 13.26 88.48
C SER A 111 27.12 11.82 88.07
N TYR A 112 26.91 10.92 89.03
CA TYR A 112 26.49 9.54 88.73
C TYR A 112 25.04 9.49 88.22
N THR A 113 24.11 10.19 88.88
CA THR A 113 22.71 10.19 88.50
C THR A 113 22.51 10.77 87.09
N VAL A 114 23.15 11.89 86.78
CA VAL A 114 23.11 12.50 85.43
C VAL A 114 23.71 11.56 84.37
N LEU A 115 24.80 10.86 84.70
CA LEU A 115 25.39 9.87 83.80
C LEU A 115 24.45 8.68 83.57
N GLU A 116 23.75 8.21 84.59
CA GLU A 116 22.79 7.10 84.50
C GLU A 116 21.61 7.46 83.59
N TYR A 117 20.97 8.61 83.81
CA TYR A 117 19.91 9.12 82.92
C TYR A 117 20.42 9.28 81.49
N TYR A 118 21.63 9.83 81.32
CA TYR A 118 22.22 9.93 79.99
C TYR A 118 22.39 8.56 79.33
N GLN A 119 22.95 7.55 80.00
CA GLN A 119 23.12 6.22 79.39
C GLN A 119 21.78 5.56 79.05
N GLN A 120 20.77 5.71 79.91
CA GLN A 120 19.44 5.14 79.69
C GLN A 120 18.72 5.79 78.50
N TYR A 121 18.82 7.11 78.35
CA TYR A 121 18.08 7.87 77.33
C TYR A 121 18.90 8.28 76.11
N LYS A 122 20.21 7.96 76.07
CA LYS A 122 21.09 8.15 74.92
C LYS A 122 20.53 7.61 73.59
N PRO A 123 19.79 6.49 73.53
CA PRO A 123 19.17 6.03 72.29
C PRO A 123 18.17 7.02 71.67
N ASN A 124 17.71 8.04 72.39
CA ASN A 124 16.91 9.15 71.87
C ASN A 124 17.78 10.29 71.30
N PHE A 125 19.00 9.98 70.84
CA PHE A 125 19.93 10.93 70.21
C PHE A 125 20.42 12.06 71.11
N ILE A 126 20.47 11.84 72.42
CA ILE A 126 21.02 12.82 73.36
C ILE A 126 22.55 12.87 73.21
N SER A 127 23.11 14.05 72.92
CA SER A 127 24.55 14.27 72.84
C SER A 127 25.19 14.38 74.23
N TYR A 128 24.55 15.15 75.10
CA TYR A 128 24.94 15.35 76.49
C TYR A 128 23.79 15.98 77.30
N ILE A 129 23.90 15.88 78.63
CA ILE A 129 23.01 16.48 79.61
C ILE A 129 23.87 17.29 80.58
N THR A 130 23.42 18.48 80.95
CA THR A 130 24.03 19.28 82.02
C THR A 130 23.01 19.68 83.07
N LEU A 131 23.40 19.59 84.34
CA LEU A 131 22.72 20.26 85.45
C LEU A 131 23.55 21.47 85.86
N ASN A 132 23.00 22.66 85.62
CA ASN A 132 23.65 23.91 85.94
C ASN A 132 23.11 24.46 87.26
N ASN A 133 24.02 24.68 88.21
CA ASN A 133 23.76 25.34 89.49
C ASN A 133 24.74 26.52 89.61
N PRO A 134 24.40 27.62 90.33
CA PRO A 134 25.30 28.74 90.56
C PRO A 134 26.73 28.37 91.01
N ASP A 135 26.88 27.27 91.75
CA ASP A 135 28.16 26.84 92.31
C ASP A 135 28.94 25.85 91.43
N PHE A 136 28.26 25.03 90.63
CA PHE A 136 28.90 24.06 89.76
C PHE A 136 27.99 23.62 88.62
N ILE A 137 28.60 23.00 87.62
CA ILE A 137 27.90 22.38 86.49
C ILE A 137 28.27 20.90 86.46
N THR A 138 27.26 20.04 86.47
CA THR A 138 27.42 18.59 86.30
C THR A 138 27.19 18.23 84.85
N TYR A 139 28.08 17.42 84.26
CA TYR A 139 28.03 17.03 82.86
C TYR A 139 27.90 15.51 82.72
N SER A 140 27.00 15.01 81.87
CA SER A 140 26.98 13.59 81.50
C SER A 140 28.10 13.23 80.51
N ASN A 141 28.45 14.17 79.64
CA ASN A 141 29.49 14.02 78.62
C ASN A 141 30.22 15.36 78.41
N PHE A 142 31.26 15.58 79.22
CA PHE A 142 32.02 16.83 79.22
C PHE A 142 32.64 17.16 77.85
N LEU A 143 33.21 16.18 77.17
CA LEU A 143 33.82 16.39 75.84
C LEU A 143 32.77 16.77 74.79
N GLY A 144 31.55 16.24 74.89
CA GLY A 144 30.42 16.62 74.05
C GLY A 144 29.98 18.07 74.30
N SER A 145 29.81 18.45 75.57
CA SER A 145 29.38 19.80 75.94
C SER A 145 30.31 20.91 75.45
N ARG A 146 31.63 20.66 75.42
CA ARG A 146 32.63 21.63 74.94
C ARG A 146 32.46 22.06 73.48
N LYS A 147 31.67 21.34 72.68
CA LYS A 147 31.34 21.72 71.30
C LYS A 147 30.28 22.82 71.23
N THR A 148 29.58 23.10 72.32
CA THR A 148 28.52 24.10 72.39
C THR A 148 29.10 25.42 72.89
N PRO A 149 28.96 26.53 72.14
CA PRO A 149 29.30 27.87 72.61
C PRO A 149 28.56 28.27 73.89
N GLU A 150 29.25 28.96 74.80
CA GLU A 150 28.66 29.44 76.07
C GLU A 150 27.44 30.36 75.87
N GLU A 151 27.38 31.10 74.76
CA GLU A 151 26.24 31.97 74.44
C GLU A 151 24.94 31.18 74.21
N ILE A 152 25.05 29.99 73.61
CA ILE A 152 23.91 29.09 73.39
C ILE A 152 23.45 28.51 74.72
N GLU A 153 24.39 28.01 75.54
CA GLU A 153 24.08 27.51 76.88
C GLU A 153 23.35 28.58 77.70
N ARG A 154 23.87 29.82 77.72
CA ARG A 154 23.23 30.95 78.41
C ARG A 154 21.81 31.21 77.91
N THR A 155 21.61 31.22 76.59
CA THR A 155 20.28 31.41 75.98
C THR A 155 19.29 30.34 76.43
N VAL A 156 19.73 29.08 76.51
CA VAL A 156 18.90 27.96 76.98
C VAL A 156 18.58 28.11 78.47
N LEU A 157 19.55 28.50 79.29
CA LEU A 157 19.35 28.73 80.72
C LEU A 157 18.38 29.87 80.99
N ASP A 158 18.54 31.01 80.31
CA ASP A 158 17.66 32.19 80.44
C ASP A 158 16.22 31.84 79.98
N ALA A 159 16.07 31.09 78.89
CA ALA A 159 14.77 30.61 78.43
C ALA A 159 14.11 29.64 79.41
N ALA A 160 14.89 28.73 80.00
CA ALA A 160 14.39 27.79 81.01
C ALA A 160 13.94 28.51 82.29
N GLN A 161 14.65 29.56 82.71
CA GLN A 161 14.24 30.43 83.81
C GLN A 161 12.91 31.12 83.51
N ALA A 162 12.77 31.71 82.31
CA ALA A 162 11.52 32.37 81.89
C ALA A 162 10.33 31.39 81.77
N ALA A 163 10.60 30.11 81.51
CA ALA A 163 9.59 29.07 81.37
C ALA A 163 9.01 28.55 82.70
N ASP A 164 9.65 28.90 83.82
CA ASP A 164 9.25 28.60 85.18
C ASP A 164 9.03 27.10 85.47
N GLY A 165 9.91 26.25 84.95
CA GLY A 165 9.91 24.79 85.19
C GLY A 165 9.19 23.95 84.14
N ARG A 166 8.58 24.58 83.13
CA ARG A 166 8.15 23.90 81.89
C ARG A 166 9.37 23.62 81.00
N PRO A 167 9.40 22.49 80.26
CA PRO A 167 10.44 22.25 79.27
C PRO A 167 10.29 23.25 78.12
N VAL A 168 11.41 23.79 77.62
CA VAL A 168 11.46 24.66 76.45
C VAL A 168 12.52 24.18 75.49
N TRP A 169 12.14 24.07 74.22
CA TRP A 169 13.05 23.74 73.12
C TRP A 169 13.59 25.00 72.47
N ILE A 170 14.90 25.06 72.35
CA ILE A 170 15.65 26.09 71.63
C ILE A 170 16.21 25.44 70.36
N SER A 171 15.62 25.81 69.23
CA SER A 171 15.95 25.22 67.93
C SER A 171 16.67 26.17 66.97
N ASN A 172 16.88 27.43 67.38
CA ASN A 172 17.51 28.48 66.55
C ASN A 172 18.93 28.13 66.10
N TYR A 173 19.61 27.24 66.83
CA TYR A 173 20.98 26.80 66.56
C TYR A 173 21.05 25.40 65.93
N GLY A 174 19.90 24.84 65.55
CA GLY A 174 19.73 23.47 65.06
C GLY A 174 20.73 23.08 63.97
N LYS A 175 21.00 24.00 63.05
CA LYS A 175 21.87 23.79 61.89
C LYS A 175 23.34 23.55 62.24
N ASP A 176 23.89 24.34 63.17
CA ASP A 176 25.33 24.37 63.43
C ASP A 176 25.71 23.63 64.74
N HIS A 177 24.79 23.60 65.71
CA HIS A 177 25.08 23.11 67.06
C HIS A 177 24.04 22.11 67.60
N GLY A 178 23.00 21.79 66.83
CA GLY A 178 21.90 20.93 67.26
C GLY A 178 20.83 21.69 68.04
N ILE A 179 19.89 20.94 68.62
CA ILE A 179 18.76 21.51 69.36
C ILE A 179 18.91 21.24 70.86
N PHE A 180 18.42 22.18 71.67
CA PHE A 180 18.59 22.14 73.10
C PHE A 180 17.24 22.20 73.79
N MET A 181 17.07 21.41 74.85
CA MET A 181 15.94 21.53 75.75
C MET A 181 16.43 22.05 77.10
N GLY A 182 15.84 23.15 77.56
CA GLY A 182 16.09 23.74 78.86
C GLY A 182 14.90 23.54 79.79
N ARG A 183 15.17 23.26 81.07
CA ARG A 183 14.14 23.16 82.10
C ARG A 183 14.65 23.57 83.48
N LEU A 184 13.98 24.52 84.10
CA LEU A 184 14.29 24.92 85.48
C LEU A 184 13.84 23.83 86.47
N ILE A 185 14.71 23.44 87.38
CA ILE A 185 14.42 22.52 88.48
C ILE A 185 14.18 23.34 89.74
N LYS A 186 12.96 23.23 90.26
CA LYS A 186 12.55 23.82 91.54
C LYS A 186 12.45 22.76 92.62
N ASN A 187 12.62 23.18 93.86
CA ASN A 187 12.48 22.33 95.03
C ASN A 187 11.01 21.99 95.24
N ILE A 188 10.60 20.79 94.85
CA ILE A 188 9.21 20.33 94.98
C ILE A 188 8.85 19.93 96.42
N GLN A 189 9.84 19.76 97.29
CA GLN A 189 9.65 19.44 98.71
C GLN A 189 9.49 20.70 99.56
N SER A 190 9.96 21.86 99.07
CA SER A 190 9.87 23.15 99.75
C SER A 190 8.64 23.93 99.32
N SER A 191 7.96 24.57 100.28
CA SER A 191 6.75 25.36 100.04
C SER A 191 6.99 26.63 99.21
N ASN A 192 8.24 27.11 99.12
CA ASN A 192 8.60 28.30 98.34
C ASN A 192 9.00 27.99 96.88
N LEU A 193 9.04 26.71 96.48
CA LEU A 193 9.51 26.26 95.16
C LEU A 193 10.84 26.90 94.75
N GLU A 194 11.79 26.96 95.69
CA GLU A 194 13.11 27.53 95.44
C GLU A 194 13.79 26.89 94.23
N GLU A 195 14.47 27.71 93.44
CA GLU A 195 15.24 27.25 92.27
C GLU A 195 16.46 26.46 92.73
N LEU A 196 16.59 25.22 92.29
CA LEU A 196 17.70 24.34 92.65
C LEU A 196 18.79 24.30 91.56
N GLY A 197 18.39 24.46 90.31
CA GLY A 197 19.30 24.45 89.16
C GLY A 197 18.51 24.39 87.86
N THR A 198 19.23 24.35 86.74
CA THR A 198 18.63 24.25 85.41
C THR A 198 19.19 23.05 84.68
N LEU A 199 18.29 22.21 84.16
CA LEU A 199 18.60 21.11 83.28
C LEU A 199 18.73 21.63 81.85
N LEU A 200 19.79 21.23 81.17
CA LEU A 200 19.96 21.39 79.73
C LEU A 200 20.25 20.04 79.11
N VAL A 201 19.54 19.71 78.04
CA VAL A 201 19.72 18.49 77.26
C VAL A 201 20.01 18.88 75.82
N SER A 202 21.13 18.42 75.27
CA SER A 202 21.49 18.61 73.87
C SER A 202 21.09 17.38 73.08
N LEU A 203 20.39 17.57 71.96
CA LEU A 203 20.06 16.51 71.01
C LEU A 203 20.87 16.66 69.72
N ASP A 204 21.40 15.52 69.26
CA ASP A 204 22.10 15.37 67.99
C ASP A 204 21.07 15.21 66.87
N LEU A 205 20.69 16.34 66.28
CA LEU A 205 19.65 16.36 65.26
C LEU A 205 20.12 15.67 63.99
N GLU A 206 21.40 15.80 63.63
CA GLU A 206 22.00 15.14 62.47
C GLU A 206 21.91 13.61 62.61
N ALA A 207 22.31 13.05 63.76
CA ALA A 207 22.22 11.62 64.01
C ALA A 207 20.77 11.09 64.01
N LEU A 208 19.82 11.87 64.54
CA LEU A 208 18.39 11.54 64.48
C LEU A 208 17.91 11.48 63.02
N MET A 209 18.20 12.51 62.24
CA MET A 209 17.78 12.59 60.84
C MET A 209 18.41 11.51 59.97
N ASP A 210 19.71 11.24 60.16
CA ASP A 210 20.42 10.13 59.52
C ASP A 210 19.75 8.79 59.80
N SER A 211 19.28 8.55 61.04
CA SER A 211 18.62 7.29 61.40
C SER A 211 17.27 7.08 60.72
N LEU A 212 16.56 8.17 60.43
CA LEU A 212 15.25 8.14 59.78
C LEU A 212 15.36 8.04 58.26
N ASN A 213 16.44 8.58 57.69
CA ASN A 213 16.58 8.77 56.25
C ASN A 213 17.56 7.79 55.58
N LYS A 214 18.41 7.06 56.34
CA LYS A 214 19.45 6.15 55.81
C LYS A 214 18.96 5.06 54.86
N ASP A 215 17.74 4.58 55.02
CA ASP A 215 17.17 3.47 54.23
C ASP A 215 16.32 3.94 53.02
N ASN A 216 16.18 5.24 52.79
CA ASN A 216 15.38 5.79 51.69
C ASN A 216 16.09 5.74 50.31
N SER A 217 16.77 4.63 50.03
CA SER A 217 17.43 4.28 48.76
C SER A 217 16.50 4.20 47.54
N MET A 218 15.19 4.41 47.73
CA MET A 218 14.18 4.30 46.67
C MET A 218 14.13 5.54 45.77
N TYR A 219 14.74 6.66 46.16
CA TYR A 219 14.70 7.92 45.42
C TYR A 219 16.09 8.55 45.32
N GLU A 220 16.38 9.21 44.20
CA GLU A 220 17.60 10.03 44.03
C GLU A 220 17.51 11.24 44.96
N ASP A 221 18.42 11.30 45.94
CA ASP A 221 18.68 12.40 46.87
C ASP A 221 17.41 13.09 47.44
N PRO A 222 16.57 12.39 48.22
CA PRO A 222 15.49 13.05 48.95
C PRO A 222 16.09 14.00 49.99
N GLN A 223 15.68 15.26 49.96
CA GLN A 223 16.16 16.29 50.86
C GLN A 223 15.13 16.62 51.92
N TYR A 224 15.57 16.71 53.17
CA TYR A 224 14.69 16.89 54.32
C TYR A 224 14.98 18.19 55.06
N TYR A 225 13.91 18.81 55.54
CA TYR A 225 13.92 20.08 56.27
C TYR A 225 13.03 20.01 57.49
N ILE A 226 13.48 20.59 58.59
CA ILE A 226 12.64 20.87 59.76
C ILE A 226 12.59 22.38 59.94
N LEU A 227 11.38 22.92 60.11
CA LEU A 227 11.10 24.34 60.20
C LEU A 227 10.32 24.65 61.48
N THR A 228 10.55 25.81 62.08
CA THR A 228 9.66 26.41 63.08
C THR A 228 9.26 27.80 62.62
N GLY A 229 7.98 27.98 62.25
CA GLY A 229 7.55 29.16 61.48
C GLY A 229 8.38 29.30 60.19
N ASP A 230 9.14 30.40 60.08
CA ASP A 230 10.02 30.68 58.93
C ASP A 230 11.50 30.30 59.19
N THR A 231 11.84 29.74 60.35
CA THR A 231 13.23 29.44 60.73
C THR A 231 13.58 27.99 60.40
N ILE A 232 14.69 27.77 59.69
CA ILE A 232 15.20 26.43 59.38
C ILE A 232 15.97 25.88 60.58
N ILE A 233 15.49 24.77 61.14
CA ILE A 233 16.12 24.04 62.25
C ILE A 233 17.13 23.03 61.70
N TYR A 234 16.76 22.33 60.62
CA TYR A 234 17.60 21.31 59.99
C TYR A 234 17.50 21.40 58.47
N ASN A 235 18.63 21.21 57.80
CA ASN A 235 18.69 21.01 56.35
C ASN A 235 19.75 19.97 55.99
N ASP A 236 19.37 19.02 55.16
CA ASP A 236 20.27 17.94 54.70
C ASP A 236 21.33 18.46 53.70
N ASN A 237 21.00 19.49 52.89
CA ASN A 237 21.92 20.06 51.89
C ASN A 237 21.86 21.61 51.85
N PRO A 238 23.00 22.32 51.80
CA PRO A 238 23.03 23.79 51.70
C PRO A 238 22.62 24.33 50.33
N VAL A 239 22.79 23.58 49.23
CA VAL A 239 22.39 24.00 47.86
C VAL A 239 20.89 24.25 47.77
N SER A 240 20.11 23.67 48.67
CA SER A 240 18.66 23.69 48.71
C SER A 240 18.07 24.66 49.74
N ALA A 241 18.89 25.44 50.46
CA ALA A 241 18.37 26.56 51.26
C ALA A 241 17.75 27.65 50.37
N SER A 242 18.33 27.92 49.20
CA SER A 242 17.76 28.81 48.17
C SER A 242 16.43 28.30 47.61
N ILE A 243 16.26 26.97 47.56
CA ILE A 243 15.04 26.29 47.10
C ILE A 243 13.89 26.61 48.05
N HIS A 244 14.17 26.62 49.36
CA HIS A 244 13.20 26.99 50.39
C HIS A 244 12.86 28.50 50.37
N ASP A 245 13.85 29.38 50.17
CA ASP A 245 13.64 30.84 50.14
C ASP A 245 12.73 31.30 48.99
N GLN A 246 12.61 30.51 47.91
CA GLN A 246 11.71 30.78 46.79
C GLN A 246 10.25 30.34 47.05
N ARG A 247 9.98 29.72 48.20
CA ARG A 247 8.65 29.20 48.55
C ARG A 247 7.67 30.34 48.83
N ARG A 248 6.60 30.43 48.03
CA ARG A 248 5.40 31.23 48.37
C ARG A 248 4.48 30.42 49.29
N LYS A 249 3.74 31.11 50.17
CA LYS A 249 2.83 30.59 51.21
C LYS A 249 2.14 29.25 50.86
N PRO A 250 1.93 28.37 51.85
CA PRO A 250 1.48 26.99 51.64
C PRO A 250 0.19 26.92 50.84
N SER A 251 0.23 26.12 49.77
CA SER A 251 -0.96 25.74 49.02
C SER A 251 -1.81 24.79 49.87
N ARG A 252 -3.14 24.84 49.72
CA ARG A 252 -4.10 23.94 50.41
C ARG A 252 -3.93 22.44 50.06
N GLN A 253 -2.98 22.07 49.20
CA GLN A 253 -2.74 20.70 48.78
C GLN A 253 -1.61 20.07 49.59
N SER A 254 -1.80 18.83 50.05
CA SER A 254 -0.79 18.04 50.79
C SER A 254 0.49 17.73 50.00
N TYR A 255 0.59 18.18 48.75
CA TYR A 255 1.79 18.09 47.92
C TYR A 255 1.79 19.21 46.88
N GLU A 256 2.98 19.61 46.44
CA GLU A 256 3.17 20.59 45.38
C GLU A 256 4.34 20.18 44.49
N ILE A 257 4.17 20.30 43.16
CA ILE A 257 5.29 20.18 42.23
C ILE A 257 5.81 21.60 41.97
N MET A 258 6.95 21.92 42.56
CA MET A 258 7.60 23.21 42.36
C MET A 258 8.71 23.10 41.31
N THR A 259 8.89 24.15 40.51
CA THR A 259 10.03 24.24 39.59
C THR A 259 11.01 25.24 40.14
N ILE A 260 12.20 24.77 40.49
CA ILE A 260 13.22 25.55 41.20
C ILE A 260 14.54 25.34 40.47
N ASP A 261 15.19 26.43 40.07
CA ASP A 261 16.43 26.41 39.27
C ASP A 261 16.36 25.47 38.05
N ARG A 262 15.21 25.49 37.35
CA ARG A 262 14.86 24.66 36.18
C ARG A 262 14.71 23.16 36.45
N HIS A 263 14.82 22.72 37.70
CA HIS A 263 14.57 21.36 38.13
C HIS A 263 13.18 21.27 38.77
N LYS A 264 12.47 20.17 38.55
CA LYS A 264 11.17 19.96 39.19
C LYS A 264 11.35 19.17 40.47
N TYR A 265 10.74 19.65 41.54
CA TYR A 265 10.74 19.00 42.84
C TYR A 265 9.32 18.66 43.24
N PHE A 266 9.13 17.45 43.74
CA PHE A 266 7.93 17.02 44.42
C PHE A 266 8.09 17.34 45.91
N VAL A 267 7.21 18.16 46.45
CA VAL A 267 7.31 18.70 47.81
C VAL A 267 6.11 18.26 48.62
N THR A 268 6.38 17.70 49.80
CA THR A 268 5.39 17.28 50.78
C THR A 268 5.76 17.80 52.15
N GLU A 269 4.77 18.22 52.93
CA GLU A 269 4.96 18.74 54.28
C GLU A 269 4.03 18.02 55.26
N GLU A 270 4.52 17.87 56.49
CA GLU A 270 3.76 17.34 57.62
C GLU A 270 4.16 18.10 58.88
N THR A 271 3.22 18.40 59.78
CA THR A 271 3.52 18.99 61.08
C THR A 271 3.91 17.91 62.08
N ILE A 272 5.00 18.11 62.83
CA ILE A 272 5.45 17.19 63.87
C ILE A 272 4.45 17.23 65.04
N PRO A 273 3.76 16.14 65.39
CA PRO A 273 2.74 16.17 66.43
C PRO A 273 3.29 16.64 67.78
N GLY A 274 2.57 17.53 68.48
CA GLY A 274 2.98 18.05 69.79
C GLY A 274 4.04 19.15 69.77
N PHE A 275 4.60 19.48 68.60
CA PHE A 275 5.57 20.54 68.41
C PHE A 275 5.11 21.47 67.26
N ASP A 276 5.39 22.76 67.34
CA ASP A 276 5.07 23.72 66.25
C ASP A 276 6.07 23.63 65.07
N TRP A 277 6.60 22.44 64.82
CA TRP A 277 7.64 22.18 63.82
C TRP A 277 7.04 21.53 62.58
N THR A 278 7.49 21.96 61.41
CA THR A 278 7.06 21.41 60.12
C THR A 278 8.20 20.62 59.50
N TYR A 279 7.92 19.36 59.17
CA TYR A 279 8.83 18.47 58.47
C TYR A 279 8.50 18.49 56.97
N VAL A 280 9.47 18.86 56.14
CA VAL A 280 9.29 19.01 54.69
C VAL A 280 10.27 18.11 53.96
N CYS A 281 9.80 17.40 52.94
CA CYS A 281 10.63 16.62 52.03
C CYS A 281 10.53 17.15 50.60
N TYR A 282 11.68 17.28 49.96
CA TYR A 282 11.85 17.61 48.55
C TYR A 282 12.45 16.40 47.85
N VAL A 283 11.76 15.88 46.83
CA VAL A 283 12.25 14.78 46.00
C VAL A 283 12.38 15.27 44.56
N SER A 284 13.52 15.01 43.92
CA SER A 284 13.70 15.37 42.51
C SER A 284 12.69 14.64 41.63
N TYR A 285 11.89 15.41 40.89
CA TYR A 285 10.90 14.91 39.95
C TYR A 285 11.48 14.75 38.54
N ASP A 286 12.70 15.24 38.28
CA ASP A 286 13.29 15.20 36.94
C ASP A 286 13.59 13.79 36.44
N PRO A 287 14.17 12.85 37.22
CA PRO A 287 14.41 11.48 36.77
C PRO A 287 13.09 10.77 36.41
N ILE A 288 12.05 11.03 37.21
CA ILE A 288 10.70 10.50 37.00
C ILE A 288 10.10 11.10 35.72
N PHE A 289 10.18 12.42 35.57
CA PHE A 289 9.67 13.12 34.40
C PHE A 289 10.40 12.71 33.11
N GLN A 290 11.72 12.56 33.16
CA GLN A 290 12.54 12.07 32.04
C GLN A 290 12.16 10.64 31.68
N SER A 291 12.01 9.75 32.65
CA SER A 291 11.57 8.36 32.42
C SER A 291 10.18 8.29 31.78
N VAL A 292 9.22 9.04 32.33
CA VAL A 292 7.84 9.10 31.81
C VAL A 292 7.80 9.72 30.41
N SER A 293 8.53 10.81 30.17
CA SER A 293 8.57 11.48 28.86
C SER A 293 9.31 10.66 27.81
N PHE A 294 10.37 9.94 28.18
CA PHE A 294 11.07 8.99 27.32
C PHE A 294 10.13 7.86 26.88
N VAL A 295 9.47 7.20 27.83
CA VAL A 295 8.50 6.12 27.53
C VAL A 295 7.36 6.63 26.65
N ARG A 296 6.83 7.83 26.93
CA ARG A 296 5.80 8.47 26.11
C ARG A 296 6.29 8.76 24.68
N THR A 297 7.48 9.33 24.53
CA THR A 297 8.06 9.66 23.22
C THR A 297 8.34 8.40 22.42
N LEU A 298 8.96 7.39 23.03
CA LEU A 298 9.18 6.07 22.44
C LEU A 298 7.86 5.43 21.99
N SER A 299 6.82 5.49 22.81
CA SER A 299 5.50 4.95 22.49
C SER A 299 4.86 5.67 21.29
N ILE A 300 4.96 7.00 21.22
CA ILE A 300 4.49 7.79 20.06
C ILE A 300 5.27 7.41 18.80
N CYS A 301 6.60 7.30 18.88
CA CYS A 301 7.44 6.87 17.76
C CYS A 301 7.07 5.47 17.26
N MET A 302 6.83 4.52 18.18
CA MET A 302 6.39 3.17 17.84
C MET A 302 5.01 3.16 17.17
N ILE A 303 4.07 4.00 17.63
CA ILE A 303 2.75 4.17 16.98
C ILE A 303 2.94 4.72 15.57
N ILE A 304 3.74 5.76 15.37
CA ILE A 304 3.99 6.33 14.04
C ILE A 304 4.64 5.29 13.12
N LEU A 305 5.65 4.57 13.61
CA LEU A 305 6.31 3.50 12.86
C LEU A 305 5.33 2.38 12.48
N SER A 306 4.42 2.01 13.39
CA SER A 306 3.38 1.00 13.11
C SER A 306 2.37 1.45 12.06
N ILE A 307 2.02 2.74 12.03
CA ILE A 307 1.16 3.33 11.00
C ILE A 307 1.87 3.28 9.64
N LEU A 308 3.13 3.73 9.60
CA LEU A 308 3.92 3.74 8.37
C LEU A 308 4.15 2.32 7.82
N SER A 309 4.50 1.37 8.69
CA SER A 309 4.69 -0.03 8.29
C SER A 309 3.39 -0.68 7.81
N ALA A 310 2.25 -0.37 8.43
CA ALA A 310 0.96 -0.85 7.99
C ALA A 310 0.53 -0.27 6.63
N ILE A 311 0.80 1.02 6.38
CA ILE A 311 0.55 1.64 5.07
C ILE A 311 1.42 0.98 4.00
N ALA A 312 2.72 0.82 4.26
CA ALA A 312 3.65 0.19 3.33
C ALA A 312 3.26 -1.28 3.04
N PHE A 313 2.90 -2.04 4.08
CA PHE A 313 2.44 -3.41 3.95
C PHE A 313 1.12 -3.49 3.17
N SER A 314 0.17 -2.59 3.43
CA SER A 314 -1.10 -2.51 2.71
C SER A 314 -0.89 -2.22 1.23
N GLU A 315 -0.04 -1.24 0.88
CA GLU A 315 0.32 -0.94 -0.51
C GLU A 315 0.97 -2.13 -1.22
N SER A 316 1.89 -2.83 -0.56
CA SER A 316 2.54 -4.03 -1.08
C SER A 316 1.52 -5.15 -1.37
N MET A 317 0.67 -5.48 -0.39
CA MET A 317 -0.39 -6.49 -0.54
C MET A 317 -1.39 -6.14 -1.65
N ILE A 318 -1.79 -4.88 -1.73
CA ILE A 318 -2.74 -4.42 -2.74
C ILE A 318 -2.11 -4.47 -4.13
N SER A 319 -0.85 -4.07 -4.27
CA SER A 319 -0.12 -4.18 -5.54
C SER A 319 -0.03 -5.64 -6.00
N PHE A 320 0.30 -6.55 -5.08
CA PHE A 320 0.35 -7.99 -5.31
C PHE A 320 -0.99 -8.55 -5.83
N ILE A 321 -2.10 -8.27 -5.13
CA ILE A 321 -3.44 -8.73 -5.54
C ILE A 321 -3.90 -8.06 -6.85
N SER A 322 -3.64 -6.75 -6.99
CA SER A 322 -4.06 -5.96 -8.16
C SER A 322 -3.33 -6.37 -9.43
N CYS A 323 -2.10 -6.88 -9.33
CA CYS A 323 -1.37 -7.41 -10.48
C CYS A 323 -2.12 -8.61 -11.10
N HIS A 324 -2.46 -9.60 -10.28
CA HIS A 324 -3.10 -10.82 -10.78
C HIS A 324 -4.54 -10.63 -11.26
N THR A 325 -5.29 -9.75 -10.60
CA THR A 325 -6.64 -9.40 -11.04
C THR A 325 -6.66 -8.56 -12.31
N ARG A 326 -5.75 -7.59 -12.47
CA ARG A 326 -5.64 -6.81 -13.72
C ARG A 326 -5.24 -7.67 -14.91
N GLY A 327 -4.34 -8.64 -14.71
CA GLY A 327 -3.97 -9.59 -15.75
C GLY A 327 -5.18 -10.34 -16.31
N LEU A 328 -6.05 -10.84 -15.41
CA LEU A 328 -7.28 -11.52 -15.82
C LEU A 328 -8.30 -10.57 -16.46
N ILE A 329 -8.49 -9.36 -15.91
CA ILE A 329 -9.41 -8.37 -16.50
C ILE A 329 -8.97 -8.02 -17.93
N ARG A 330 -7.67 -7.84 -18.16
CA ARG A 330 -7.12 -7.58 -19.50
C ARG A 330 -7.34 -8.77 -20.44
N LYS A 331 -7.18 -10.01 -19.95
CA LYS A 331 -7.55 -11.23 -20.68
C LYS A 331 -9.02 -11.23 -21.13
N MET A 332 -9.93 -10.87 -20.24
CA MET A 332 -11.36 -10.78 -20.55
C MET A 332 -11.68 -9.66 -21.56
N GLU A 333 -11.10 -8.47 -21.38
CA GLU A 333 -11.37 -7.29 -22.22
C GLU A 333 -10.91 -7.50 -23.67
N VAL A 334 -9.70 -8.01 -23.85
CA VAL A 334 -9.17 -8.30 -25.19
C VAL A 334 -9.92 -9.45 -25.84
N PHE A 335 -10.21 -10.54 -25.12
CA PHE A 335 -11.01 -11.65 -25.66
C PHE A 335 -12.41 -11.20 -26.10
N SER A 336 -12.99 -10.20 -25.42
CA SER A 336 -14.28 -9.62 -25.81
C SER A 336 -14.24 -8.78 -27.08
N THR A 337 -13.05 -8.28 -27.46
CA THR A 337 -12.86 -7.41 -28.64
C THR A 337 -12.34 -8.21 -29.84
N ASP A 338 -11.45 -9.16 -29.60
CA ASP A 338 -10.86 -10.05 -30.60
C ASP A 338 -10.77 -11.47 -30.04
N GLU A 339 -11.62 -12.36 -30.56
CA GLU A 339 -11.74 -13.75 -30.13
C GLU A 339 -10.49 -14.58 -30.50
N ASN A 340 -9.67 -14.10 -31.43
CA ASN A 340 -8.42 -14.74 -31.86
C ASN A 340 -7.18 -14.15 -31.17
N ALA A 341 -7.33 -13.05 -30.41
CA ALA A 341 -6.21 -12.41 -29.75
C ALA A 341 -5.60 -13.34 -28.68
N VAL A 342 -4.34 -13.73 -28.92
CA VAL A 342 -3.52 -14.44 -27.93
C VAL A 342 -2.88 -13.39 -27.02
N ILE A 343 -3.31 -13.34 -25.76
CA ILE A 343 -2.61 -12.52 -24.77
C ILE A 343 -1.57 -13.39 -24.07
N GLU A 344 -0.31 -13.13 -24.38
CA GLU A 344 0.79 -13.52 -23.52
C GLU A 344 0.66 -12.74 -22.21
N SER A 345 0.30 -13.45 -21.14
CA SER A 345 0.31 -12.90 -19.79
C SER A 345 1.75 -12.81 -19.30
N ASP A 346 2.13 -11.69 -18.67
CA ASP A 346 3.44 -11.50 -18.03
C ASP A 346 3.78 -12.58 -16.98
N TYR A 347 2.78 -13.33 -16.53
CA TYR A 347 2.91 -14.42 -15.57
C TYR A 347 2.21 -15.69 -16.07
N ASP A 348 2.91 -16.83 -16.00
CA ASP A 348 2.34 -18.14 -16.29
C ASP A 348 1.53 -18.69 -15.10
N TYR A 349 0.22 -18.80 -15.27
CA TYR A 349 -0.72 -19.31 -14.24
C TYR A 349 -0.90 -20.83 -14.28
N SER A 350 -0.20 -21.56 -15.17
CA SER A 350 -0.33 -23.01 -15.34
C SER A 350 -0.03 -23.78 -14.04
N CYS A 351 1.08 -23.46 -13.38
CA CYS A 351 1.58 -24.16 -12.20
C CYS A 351 1.09 -23.58 -10.86
N ARG A 352 0.38 -22.44 -10.88
CA ARG A 352 -0.03 -21.73 -9.67
C ARG A 352 -1.23 -22.41 -9.00
N LYS A 353 -1.09 -22.80 -7.73
CA LYS A 353 -2.08 -23.63 -7.01
C LYS A 353 -3.13 -22.85 -6.21
N ASP A 354 -3.07 -21.52 -6.20
CA ASP A 354 -4.04 -20.69 -5.48
C ASP A 354 -5.27 -20.34 -6.34
N GLU A 355 -6.18 -19.55 -5.77
CA GLU A 355 -7.42 -19.11 -6.40
C GLU A 355 -7.16 -18.31 -7.69
N PHE A 356 -6.08 -17.53 -7.76
CA PHE A 356 -5.73 -16.76 -8.97
C PHE A 356 -5.29 -17.68 -10.11
N GLY A 357 -4.53 -18.72 -9.80
CA GLY A 357 -4.17 -19.77 -10.77
C GLY A 357 -5.40 -20.52 -11.28
N LEU A 358 -6.30 -20.92 -10.38
CA LEU A 358 -7.54 -21.58 -10.76
C LEU A 358 -8.42 -20.71 -11.67
N LEU A 359 -8.59 -19.43 -11.32
CA LEU A 359 -9.44 -18.50 -12.07
C LEU A 359 -8.92 -18.28 -13.49
N ASN A 360 -7.60 -18.09 -13.65
CA ASN A 360 -6.97 -17.93 -14.97
C ASN A 360 -7.11 -19.19 -15.83
N ARG A 361 -6.82 -20.38 -15.28
CA ARG A 361 -6.94 -21.64 -16.03
C ARG A 361 -8.38 -21.91 -16.47
N GLN A 362 -9.37 -21.62 -15.62
CA GLN A 362 -10.78 -21.77 -15.97
C GLN A 362 -11.20 -20.78 -17.06
N PHE A 363 -10.70 -19.55 -17.03
CA PHE A 363 -10.91 -18.59 -18.12
C PHE A 363 -10.27 -19.07 -19.42
N ASP A 364 -9.01 -19.52 -19.40
CA ASP A 364 -8.29 -19.99 -20.59
C ASP A 364 -9.03 -21.20 -21.24
N HIS A 365 -9.51 -22.15 -20.43
CA HIS A 365 -10.32 -23.28 -20.90
C HIS A 365 -11.67 -22.83 -21.50
N MET A 366 -12.32 -21.81 -20.90
CA MET A 366 -13.56 -21.23 -21.44
C MET A 366 -13.32 -20.54 -22.79
N ALA A 367 -12.24 -19.77 -22.92
CA ALA A 367 -11.86 -19.07 -24.14
C ALA A 367 -11.55 -20.06 -25.28
N GLU A 368 -10.84 -21.16 -24.99
CA GLU A 368 -10.60 -22.23 -25.96
C GLU A 368 -11.90 -22.89 -26.44
N LYS A 369 -12.82 -23.20 -25.52
CA LYS A 369 -14.13 -23.76 -25.88
C LYS A 369 -14.92 -22.82 -26.78
N ILE A 370 -14.92 -21.52 -26.49
CA ILE A 370 -15.60 -20.51 -27.32
C ILE A 370 -14.97 -20.43 -28.72
N ARG A 371 -13.64 -20.39 -28.83
CA ARG A 371 -12.93 -20.41 -30.13
C ARG A 371 -13.30 -21.63 -30.98
N ASN A 372 -13.33 -22.81 -30.37
CA ASN A 372 -13.74 -24.04 -31.05
C ASN A 372 -15.19 -23.96 -31.56
N LEU A 373 -16.10 -23.37 -30.77
CA LEU A 373 -17.49 -23.18 -31.20
C LEU A 373 -17.61 -22.20 -32.37
N ILE A 374 -16.85 -21.10 -32.36
CA ILE A 374 -16.80 -20.14 -33.47
C ILE A 374 -16.30 -20.81 -34.74
N GLN A 375 -15.20 -21.56 -34.66
CA GLN A 375 -14.63 -22.27 -35.80
C GLN A 375 -15.61 -23.30 -36.39
N VAL A 376 -16.25 -24.11 -35.54
CA VAL A 376 -17.26 -25.09 -36.00
C VAL A 376 -18.43 -24.39 -36.68
N ASN A 377 -18.90 -23.26 -36.12
CA ASN A 377 -19.98 -22.48 -36.72
C ASN A 377 -19.59 -21.92 -38.10
N TYR A 378 -18.39 -21.33 -38.20
CA TYR A 378 -17.86 -20.79 -39.45
C TYR A 378 -17.76 -21.86 -40.55
N VAL A 379 -17.19 -23.02 -40.21
CA VAL A 379 -17.11 -24.15 -41.15
C VAL A 379 -18.52 -24.56 -41.58
N ASN A 380 -19.46 -24.74 -40.66
CA ASN A 380 -20.83 -25.11 -41.01
C ASN A 380 -21.51 -24.11 -41.98
N GLU A 381 -21.30 -22.80 -41.80
CA GLU A 381 -21.82 -21.79 -42.74
C GLU A 381 -21.16 -21.89 -44.12
N LEU A 382 -19.86 -22.18 -44.20
CA LEU A 382 -19.17 -22.39 -45.48
C LEU A 382 -19.73 -23.61 -46.23
N TRP A 383 -19.94 -24.73 -45.52
CA TRP A 383 -20.53 -25.94 -46.10
C TRP A 383 -21.97 -25.70 -46.59
N LYS A 384 -22.73 -24.90 -45.85
CA LYS A 384 -24.09 -24.50 -46.24
C LYS A 384 -24.09 -23.64 -47.50
N LYS A 385 -23.11 -22.73 -47.66
CA LYS A 385 -22.93 -21.94 -48.89
C LYS A 385 -22.55 -22.80 -50.09
N ASP A 386 -21.60 -23.73 -49.92
CA ASP A 386 -21.20 -24.67 -50.97
C ASP A 386 -22.37 -25.55 -51.42
N ALA A 387 -23.15 -26.08 -50.47
CA ALA A 387 -24.35 -26.85 -50.76
C ALA A 387 -25.40 -26.05 -51.52
N GLN A 388 -25.59 -24.76 -51.19
CA GLN A 388 -26.48 -23.86 -51.92
C GLN A 388 -26.02 -23.63 -53.36
N LEU A 389 -24.72 -23.42 -53.59
CA LEU A 389 -24.16 -23.22 -54.93
C LEU A 389 -24.33 -24.47 -55.80
N LYS A 390 -23.97 -25.65 -55.29
CA LYS A 390 -24.16 -26.94 -56.01
C LYS A 390 -25.63 -27.22 -56.32
N ALA A 391 -26.54 -26.89 -55.40
CA ALA A 391 -27.97 -27.02 -55.64
C ALA A 391 -28.45 -26.09 -56.78
N LEU A 392 -27.90 -24.87 -56.87
CA LEU A 392 -28.21 -23.93 -57.95
C LEU A 392 -27.68 -24.41 -59.30
N GLU A 393 -26.46 -24.92 -59.36
CA GLU A 393 -25.86 -25.50 -60.59
C GLU A 393 -26.70 -26.66 -61.13
N THR A 394 -27.23 -27.51 -60.24
CA THR A 394 -28.06 -28.67 -60.62
C THR A 394 -29.42 -28.28 -61.22
N GLN A 395 -29.90 -27.04 -61.01
CA GLN A 395 -31.18 -26.59 -61.58
C GLN A 395 -31.13 -26.38 -63.10
N ILE A 396 -29.94 -26.24 -63.71
CA ILE A 396 -29.78 -26.25 -65.17
C ILE A 396 -29.61 -27.70 -65.59
N ASN A 397 -30.61 -28.32 -66.22
CA ASN A 397 -30.51 -29.70 -66.73
C ASN A 397 -29.84 -29.71 -68.12
N PRO A 398 -28.54 -30.03 -68.25
CA PRO A 398 -27.83 -29.93 -69.52
C PRO A 398 -28.40 -30.92 -70.54
N HIS A 399 -28.86 -32.08 -70.07
CA HIS A 399 -29.45 -33.12 -70.91
C HIS A 399 -30.78 -32.67 -71.53
N PHE A 400 -31.63 -31.95 -70.79
CA PHE A 400 -32.84 -31.39 -71.37
C PHE A 400 -32.52 -30.40 -72.51
N LEU A 401 -31.51 -29.55 -72.32
CA LEU A 401 -31.10 -28.59 -73.34
C LEU A 401 -30.49 -29.29 -74.57
N TYR A 402 -29.62 -30.27 -74.40
CA TYR A 402 -29.06 -31.05 -75.52
C TYR A 402 -30.15 -31.76 -76.31
N ASN A 403 -31.08 -32.44 -75.62
CA ASN A 403 -32.18 -33.15 -76.28
C ASN A 403 -33.11 -32.19 -77.02
N THR A 404 -33.32 -31.00 -76.47
CA THR A 404 -34.15 -29.97 -77.12
C THR A 404 -33.47 -29.48 -78.40
N LEU A 405 -32.16 -29.17 -78.35
CA LEU A 405 -31.39 -28.75 -79.52
C LEU A 405 -31.33 -29.86 -80.58
N GLU A 406 -31.07 -31.11 -80.19
CA GLU A 406 -31.06 -32.24 -81.11
C GLU A 406 -32.41 -32.43 -81.81
N SER A 407 -33.52 -32.27 -81.07
CA SER A 407 -34.88 -32.31 -81.63
C SER A 407 -35.12 -31.20 -82.65
N VAL A 408 -34.62 -29.99 -82.41
CA VAL A 408 -34.71 -28.87 -83.37
C VAL A 408 -33.84 -29.14 -84.60
N ASN A 409 -32.62 -29.67 -84.40
CA ASN A 409 -31.71 -30.02 -85.50
C ASN A 409 -32.35 -31.03 -86.45
N TRP A 410 -32.95 -32.10 -85.90
CA TRP A 410 -33.63 -33.11 -86.70
C TRP A 410 -34.81 -32.54 -87.49
N ARG A 411 -35.62 -31.67 -86.88
CA ARG A 411 -36.72 -31.00 -87.58
C ARG A 411 -36.23 -30.11 -88.72
N ALA A 412 -35.11 -29.41 -88.53
CA ALA A 412 -34.50 -28.58 -89.57
C ALA A 412 -34.01 -29.42 -90.77
N GLN A 413 -33.33 -30.54 -90.49
CA GLN A 413 -32.88 -31.48 -91.54
C GLN A 413 -34.05 -32.06 -92.33
N VAL A 414 -35.13 -32.49 -91.66
CA VAL A 414 -36.35 -33.00 -92.33
C VAL A 414 -37.03 -31.93 -93.18
N ALA A 415 -37.02 -30.67 -92.75
CA ALA A 415 -37.55 -29.54 -93.53
C ALA A 415 -36.64 -29.11 -94.70
N GLY A 416 -35.48 -29.75 -94.88
CA GLY A 416 -34.47 -29.37 -95.88
C GLY A 416 -33.77 -28.04 -95.58
N ASN A 417 -33.94 -27.50 -94.37
CA ASN A 417 -33.33 -26.23 -93.96
C ASN A 417 -31.95 -26.49 -93.33
N MET A 418 -30.94 -26.57 -94.19
CA MET A 418 -29.56 -26.84 -93.79
C MET A 418 -28.96 -25.70 -92.95
N GLU A 419 -29.43 -24.46 -93.13
CA GLU A 419 -28.96 -23.28 -92.37
C GLU A 419 -29.34 -23.39 -90.89
N ILE A 420 -30.61 -23.71 -90.60
CA ILE A 420 -31.07 -23.94 -89.22
C ILE A 420 -30.36 -25.15 -88.59
N SER A 421 -30.13 -26.22 -89.36
CA SER A 421 -29.38 -27.39 -88.86
C SER A 421 -27.96 -27.01 -88.41
N SER A 422 -27.24 -26.25 -89.25
CA SER A 422 -25.88 -25.78 -88.97
C SER A 422 -25.82 -24.83 -87.77
N MET A 423 -26.79 -23.92 -87.62
CA MET A 423 -26.89 -23.05 -86.44
C MET A 423 -27.14 -23.83 -85.15
N VAL A 424 -28.04 -24.82 -85.17
CA VAL A 424 -28.39 -25.60 -83.98
C VAL A 424 -27.26 -26.54 -83.56
N GLU A 425 -26.54 -27.12 -84.53
CA GLU A 425 -25.35 -27.92 -84.26
C GLU A 425 -24.23 -27.06 -83.65
N SER A 426 -23.98 -25.87 -84.22
CA SER A 426 -23.03 -24.90 -83.68
C SER A 426 -23.41 -24.47 -82.26
N LEU A 427 -24.69 -24.19 -82.00
CA LEU A 427 -25.18 -23.84 -80.67
C LEU A 427 -25.03 -25.01 -79.68
N GLY A 428 -25.28 -26.24 -80.13
CA GLY A 428 -25.02 -27.45 -79.34
C GLY A 428 -23.56 -27.58 -78.94
N THR A 429 -22.63 -27.26 -79.85
CA THR A 429 -21.18 -27.26 -79.59
C THR A 429 -20.80 -26.19 -78.55
N LEU A 430 -21.30 -24.97 -78.67
CA LEU A 430 -21.08 -23.90 -77.68
C LEU A 430 -21.64 -24.25 -76.29
N LEU A 431 -22.86 -24.81 -76.24
CA LEU A 431 -23.50 -25.17 -74.99
C LEU A 431 -22.77 -26.34 -74.31
N ARG A 432 -22.31 -27.34 -75.08
CA ARG A 432 -21.47 -28.44 -74.58
C ARG A 432 -20.17 -27.93 -74.01
N ALA A 433 -19.50 -27.02 -74.71
CA ALA A 433 -18.28 -26.40 -74.21
C ALA A 433 -18.52 -25.63 -72.90
N THR A 434 -19.64 -24.91 -72.78
CA THR A 434 -19.94 -24.11 -71.58
C THR A 434 -20.32 -24.97 -70.37
N LEU A 435 -21.14 -26.00 -70.56
CA LEU A 435 -21.69 -26.85 -69.50
C LEU A 435 -20.85 -28.10 -69.19
N SER A 436 -19.76 -28.37 -69.93
CA SER A 436 -18.91 -29.52 -69.61
C SER A 436 -18.12 -29.28 -68.32
N ASN A 437 -18.24 -30.22 -67.37
CA ASN A 437 -17.46 -30.28 -66.12
C ASN A 437 -15.99 -30.73 -66.32
N SER A 438 -15.42 -30.50 -67.51
CA SER A 438 -14.03 -30.87 -67.82
C SER A 438 -13.06 -29.73 -67.52
N THR A 439 -11.79 -30.12 -67.32
CA THR A 439 -10.57 -29.34 -67.03
C THR A 439 -10.56 -27.87 -67.45
N SER A 440 -9.83 -27.04 -66.69
CA SER A 440 -9.69 -25.58 -66.92
C SER A 440 -9.04 -25.18 -68.26
N HIS A 441 -8.52 -26.14 -69.01
CA HIS A 441 -7.85 -26.01 -70.31
C HIS A 441 -8.23 -27.14 -71.26
N PHE A 442 -8.03 -26.91 -72.56
CA PHE A 442 -8.15 -27.92 -73.61
C PHE A 442 -7.23 -27.64 -74.80
N ASP A 443 -7.19 -28.57 -75.77
CA ASP A 443 -6.39 -28.45 -76.99
C ASP A 443 -6.87 -27.25 -77.83
N LEU A 444 -5.93 -26.51 -78.43
CA LEU A 444 -6.21 -25.34 -79.29
C LEU A 444 -7.24 -25.67 -80.36
N LYS A 445 -7.21 -26.89 -80.91
CA LYS A 445 -8.22 -27.39 -81.84
C LYS A 445 -9.64 -27.22 -81.32
N LYS A 446 -9.90 -27.56 -80.06
CA LYS A 446 -11.24 -27.43 -79.45
C LYS A 446 -11.63 -25.96 -79.28
N GLU A 447 -10.69 -25.07 -78.94
CA GLU A 447 -10.95 -23.63 -78.91
C GLU A 447 -11.35 -23.12 -80.30
N LEU A 448 -10.62 -23.53 -81.34
CA LEU A 448 -10.92 -23.14 -82.72
C LEU A 448 -12.25 -23.73 -83.22
N GLU A 449 -12.62 -24.93 -82.80
CA GLU A 449 -13.94 -25.51 -83.06
C GLU A 449 -15.06 -24.68 -82.41
N ILE A 450 -14.87 -24.23 -81.16
CA ILE A 450 -15.81 -23.35 -80.45
C ILE A 450 -15.92 -22.00 -81.16
N VAL A 451 -14.78 -21.40 -81.53
CA VAL A 451 -14.74 -20.13 -82.28
C VAL A 451 -15.44 -20.28 -83.63
N THR A 452 -15.19 -21.37 -84.35
CA THR A 452 -15.82 -21.63 -85.66
C THR A 452 -17.33 -21.81 -85.51
N ALA A 453 -17.78 -22.53 -84.49
CA ALA A 453 -19.21 -22.68 -84.18
C ALA A 453 -19.85 -21.33 -83.86
N TYR A 454 -19.18 -20.49 -83.06
CA TYR A 454 -19.66 -19.13 -82.75
C TYR A 454 -19.76 -18.26 -84.00
N ILE A 455 -18.70 -18.19 -84.81
CA ILE A 455 -18.69 -17.41 -86.05
C ILE A 455 -19.75 -17.93 -87.03
N THR A 456 -19.96 -19.25 -87.11
CA THR A 456 -21.00 -19.84 -87.97
C THR A 456 -22.38 -19.31 -87.62
N ILE A 457 -22.73 -19.26 -86.34
CA ILE A 457 -24.02 -18.69 -85.87
C ILE A 457 -24.11 -17.20 -86.24
N GLN A 458 -23.04 -16.44 -86.00
CA GLN A 458 -23.04 -15.00 -86.30
C GLN A 458 -23.06 -14.72 -87.81
N LYS A 459 -22.46 -15.57 -88.63
CA LYS A 459 -22.50 -15.46 -90.10
C LYS A 459 -23.92 -15.65 -90.64
N TYR A 460 -24.73 -16.53 -90.05
CA TYR A 460 -26.16 -16.61 -90.40
C TYR A 460 -26.96 -15.39 -89.93
N ARG A 461 -26.53 -14.70 -88.86
CA ARG A 461 -27.21 -13.48 -88.35
C ARG A 461 -26.88 -12.24 -89.19
N PHE A 462 -25.63 -12.11 -89.64
CA PHE A 462 -25.12 -10.93 -90.34
C PHE A 462 -24.89 -11.14 -91.85
N GLU A 463 -25.10 -12.35 -92.34
CA GLU A 463 -24.98 -12.75 -93.75
C GLU A 463 -23.64 -12.31 -94.37
N ASP A 464 -23.68 -11.64 -95.51
CA ASP A 464 -22.50 -11.19 -96.27
C ASP A 464 -21.71 -10.08 -95.57
N ARG A 465 -22.17 -9.58 -94.41
CA ARG A 465 -21.48 -8.50 -93.67
C ARG A 465 -20.32 -8.99 -92.82
N LEU A 466 -20.22 -10.29 -92.56
CA LEU A 466 -19.16 -10.89 -91.74
C LEU A 466 -18.27 -11.80 -92.59
N GLU A 467 -17.04 -11.35 -92.83
CA GLU A 467 -15.98 -12.17 -93.41
C GLU A 467 -15.01 -12.62 -92.32
N TYR A 468 -14.52 -13.86 -92.40
CA TYR A 468 -13.51 -14.33 -91.47
C TYR A 468 -12.54 -15.32 -92.12
N SER A 469 -11.32 -15.33 -91.59
CA SER A 469 -10.28 -16.30 -91.97
C SER A 469 -9.50 -16.75 -90.74
N ILE A 470 -9.25 -18.06 -90.64
CA ILE A 470 -8.42 -18.65 -89.59
C ILE A 470 -7.15 -19.23 -90.24
N HIS A 471 -6.01 -18.67 -89.88
CA HIS A 471 -4.68 -19.11 -90.31
C HIS A 471 -3.98 -19.81 -89.15
N CYS A 472 -3.99 -21.14 -89.16
CA CYS A 472 -3.30 -21.97 -88.18
C CYS A 472 -2.67 -23.19 -88.85
N ASN A 473 -1.41 -23.48 -88.54
CA ASN A 473 -0.79 -24.74 -88.94
C ASN A 473 -1.34 -25.89 -88.07
N GLU A 474 -1.73 -27.00 -88.70
CA GLU A 474 -2.26 -28.18 -87.99
C GLU A 474 -1.28 -28.74 -86.94
N ALA A 475 0.02 -28.51 -87.12
CA ALA A 475 1.05 -28.90 -86.16
C ALA A 475 0.82 -28.33 -84.74
N TRP A 476 0.06 -27.24 -84.61
CA TRP A 476 -0.17 -26.55 -83.34
C TRP A 476 -1.52 -26.87 -82.68
N TYR A 477 -2.35 -27.70 -83.30
CA TYR A 477 -3.70 -28.03 -82.81
C TYR A 477 -3.74 -28.67 -81.41
N ASN A 478 -2.66 -29.33 -80.99
CA ASN A 478 -2.57 -29.98 -79.68
C ASN A 478 -1.98 -29.06 -78.59
N ALA A 479 -1.71 -27.79 -78.90
CA ALA A 479 -1.27 -26.83 -77.89
C ALA A 479 -2.35 -26.63 -76.82
N GLN A 480 -1.96 -26.59 -75.54
CA GLN A 480 -2.90 -26.36 -74.45
C GLN A 480 -3.19 -24.87 -74.29
N ILE A 481 -4.47 -24.52 -74.28
CA ILE A 481 -4.96 -23.15 -74.08
C ILE A 481 -6.03 -23.14 -72.97
N PRO A 482 -6.09 -22.08 -72.13
CA PRO A 482 -7.19 -21.97 -71.19
C PRO A 482 -8.53 -21.92 -71.92
N LYS A 483 -9.51 -22.63 -71.36
CA LYS A 483 -10.86 -22.76 -71.93
C LYS A 483 -11.52 -21.39 -72.13
N MET A 484 -12.12 -21.14 -73.31
CA MET A 484 -12.90 -19.93 -73.63
C MET A 484 -12.05 -18.65 -73.58
N CYS A 485 -10.92 -18.64 -74.28
CA CYS A 485 -10.00 -17.49 -74.33
C CYS A 485 -10.01 -16.75 -75.67
N ILE A 486 -10.17 -17.45 -76.80
CA ILE A 486 -10.22 -16.87 -78.14
C ILE A 486 -11.66 -16.45 -78.46
N GLN A 487 -12.65 -17.27 -78.10
CA GLN A 487 -14.06 -16.96 -78.39
C GLN A 487 -14.48 -15.56 -77.91
N PRO A 488 -14.19 -15.12 -76.66
CA PRO A 488 -14.61 -13.79 -76.23
C PRO A 488 -13.90 -12.65 -76.96
N LEU A 489 -12.69 -12.88 -77.50
CA LEU A 489 -12.01 -11.90 -78.34
C LEU A 489 -12.72 -11.75 -79.69
N VAL A 490 -13.13 -12.87 -80.29
CA VAL A 490 -13.91 -12.88 -81.53
C VAL A 490 -15.30 -12.28 -81.31
N GLU A 491 -15.95 -12.57 -80.18
CA GLU A 491 -17.21 -11.95 -79.79
C GLU A 491 -17.09 -10.43 -79.67
N ASN A 492 -16.04 -9.94 -79.02
CA ASN A 492 -15.75 -8.52 -78.96
C ASN A 492 -15.57 -7.94 -80.38
N SER A 493 -14.77 -8.58 -81.23
CA SER A 493 -14.56 -8.14 -82.61
C SER A 493 -15.86 -8.04 -83.41
N ILE A 494 -16.77 -9.02 -83.30
CA ILE A 494 -18.07 -8.99 -83.98
C ILE A 494 -18.97 -7.88 -83.43
N ASN A 495 -19.06 -7.73 -82.10
CA ASN A 495 -19.96 -6.74 -81.51
C ASN A 495 -19.53 -5.31 -81.86
N TYR A 496 -18.24 -4.97 -81.69
CA TYR A 496 -17.75 -3.62 -82.02
C TYR A 496 -17.63 -3.39 -83.54
N GLY A 497 -17.32 -4.42 -84.33
CA GLY A 497 -17.21 -4.31 -85.79
C GLY A 497 -18.55 -4.24 -86.53
N LEU A 498 -19.61 -4.90 -86.03
CA LEU A 498 -20.89 -5.03 -86.76
C LEU A 498 -22.14 -4.46 -86.06
N GLU A 499 -22.16 -4.33 -84.72
CA GLU A 499 -23.30 -3.69 -84.03
C GLU A 499 -23.16 -2.16 -83.97
N GLU A 500 -21.94 -1.63 -84.08
CA GLU A 500 -21.65 -0.18 -84.08
C GLU A 500 -21.47 0.43 -85.49
N SER A 501 -21.34 -0.40 -86.54
CA SER A 501 -21.16 0.02 -87.94
C SER A 501 -22.10 -0.73 -88.90
N THR A 502 -22.43 -0.11 -90.05
CA THR A 502 -23.23 -0.74 -91.12
C THR A 502 -22.37 -1.37 -92.22
N GLU A 503 -21.05 -1.26 -92.11
CA GLU A 503 -20.09 -1.73 -93.10
C GLU A 503 -19.78 -3.23 -92.96
N LEU A 504 -19.01 -3.75 -93.90
CA LEU A 504 -18.43 -5.10 -93.86
C LEU A 504 -17.43 -5.17 -92.69
N CYS A 505 -17.42 -6.26 -91.93
CA CYS A 505 -16.41 -6.53 -90.92
C CYS A 505 -15.66 -7.82 -91.27
N THR A 506 -14.34 -7.71 -91.36
CA THR A 506 -13.41 -8.81 -91.59
C THR A 506 -12.66 -9.14 -90.30
N ILE A 507 -12.74 -10.41 -89.88
CA ILE A 507 -12.01 -10.94 -88.72
C ILE A 507 -10.92 -11.91 -89.16
N GLU A 508 -9.68 -11.62 -88.80
CA GLU A 508 -8.54 -12.50 -89.06
C GLU A 508 -8.01 -13.10 -87.76
N ILE A 509 -7.96 -14.43 -87.69
CA ILE A 509 -7.37 -15.16 -86.57
C ILE A 509 -6.11 -15.85 -87.06
N THR A 510 -4.96 -15.43 -86.54
CA THR A 510 -3.66 -15.99 -86.91
C THR A 510 -2.98 -16.58 -85.68
N ILE A 511 -2.63 -17.86 -85.76
CA ILE A 511 -1.83 -18.53 -84.74
C ILE A 511 -0.43 -18.76 -85.29
N GLU A 512 0.60 -18.42 -84.52
CA GLU A 512 2.00 -18.60 -84.91
C GLU A 512 2.82 -19.16 -83.76
N HIS A 513 3.65 -20.16 -84.05
CA HIS A 513 4.66 -20.67 -83.11
C HIS A 513 6.03 -20.08 -83.43
N GLN A 514 6.70 -19.53 -82.42
CA GLN A 514 8.07 -19.02 -82.52
C GLN A 514 9.03 -20.01 -81.83
N PRO A 515 9.77 -20.85 -82.59
CA PRO A 515 10.60 -21.91 -81.99
C PRO A 515 11.75 -21.40 -81.11
N GLU A 516 12.28 -20.21 -81.41
CA GLU A 516 13.41 -19.62 -80.68
C GLU A 516 13.04 -19.15 -79.27
N SER A 517 11.81 -18.65 -79.10
CA SER A 517 11.27 -18.20 -77.81
C SER A 517 10.42 -19.26 -77.12
N GLY A 518 10.01 -20.33 -77.81
CA GLY A 518 9.13 -21.37 -77.30
C GLY A 518 7.68 -20.89 -77.07
N THR A 519 7.29 -19.78 -77.68
CA THR A 519 5.98 -19.15 -77.46
C THR A 519 5.01 -19.42 -78.61
N LEU A 520 3.75 -19.65 -78.27
CA LEU A 520 2.62 -19.61 -79.19
C LEU A 520 1.93 -18.25 -79.08
N THR A 521 1.77 -17.58 -80.21
CA THR A 521 1.07 -16.30 -80.31
C THR A 521 -0.27 -16.51 -81.01
N VAL A 522 -1.35 -16.00 -80.42
CA VAL A 522 -2.67 -15.94 -81.05
C VAL A 522 -3.02 -14.47 -81.28
N LEU A 523 -3.29 -14.14 -82.54
CA LEU A 523 -3.70 -12.81 -82.98
C LEU A 523 -5.15 -12.89 -83.45
N VAL A 524 -6.01 -12.05 -82.87
CA VAL A 524 -7.36 -11.81 -83.38
C VAL A 524 -7.39 -10.36 -83.84
N LYS A 525 -7.52 -10.14 -85.14
CA LYS A 525 -7.59 -8.83 -85.78
C LYS A 525 -8.98 -8.59 -86.34
N ASN A 526 -9.49 -7.38 -86.21
CA ASN A 526 -10.68 -6.97 -86.95
C ASN A 526 -10.60 -5.52 -87.42
N ASP A 527 -11.25 -5.24 -88.53
CA ASP A 527 -11.53 -3.88 -89.00
C ASP A 527 -12.85 -3.35 -88.40
N GLY A 528 -13.16 -2.09 -88.66
CA GLY A 528 -14.40 -1.43 -88.22
C GLY A 528 -14.42 -0.97 -86.76
N SER A 529 -13.39 -1.26 -85.96
CA SER A 529 -13.25 -0.78 -84.58
C SER A 529 -11.78 -0.53 -84.20
N LEU A 530 -11.52 0.31 -83.20
CA LEU A 530 -10.18 0.57 -82.65
C LEU A 530 -10.20 0.47 -81.13
N PHE A 531 -9.13 -0.07 -80.54
CA PHE A 531 -8.93 -0.03 -79.09
C PHE A 531 -8.54 1.38 -78.63
N GLU A 532 -9.05 1.80 -77.48
CA GLU A 532 -8.55 3.00 -76.81
C GLU A 532 -7.13 2.77 -76.27
N ASP A 533 -6.28 3.80 -76.32
CA ASP A 533 -4.93 3.73 -75.75
C ASP A 533 -4.99 3.33 -74.26
N HIS A 534 -4.16 2.34 -73.89
CA HIS A 534 -4.06 1.80 -72.53
C HIS A 534 -5.37 1.20 -71.97
N LEU A 535 -6.28 0.71 -72.82
CA LEU A 535 -7.58 0.16 -72.41
C LEU A 535 -7.51 -0.88 -71.28
N LEU A 536 -6.57 -1.84 -71.34
CA LEU A 536 -6.40 -2.86 -70.31
C LEU A 536 -6.01 -2.27 -68.94
N GLU A 537 -5.24 -1.18 -68.91
CA GLU A 537 -4.82 -0.51 -67.67
C GLU A 537 -5.97 0.30 -67.07
N LYS A 538 -6.71 1.04 -67.90
CA LYS A 538 -7.88 1.83 -67.50
C LYS A 538 -9.03 0.97 -66.97
N LEU A 539 -9.23 -0.22 -67.55
CA LEU A 539 -10.21 -1.20 -67.05
C LEU A 539 -9.78 -1.78 -65.68
N ARG A 540 -8.48 -1.98 -65.45
CA ARG A 540 -7.94 -2.48 -64.17
C ARG A 540 -7.99 -1.42 -63.06
N SER A 541 -7.78 -0.14 -63.38
CA SER A 541 -7.86 0.97 -62.41
C SER A 541 -9.28 1.45 -62.12
N GLN A 542 -10.31 0.84 -62.74
CA GLN A 542 -11.73 1.25 -62.66
C GLN A 542 -12.01 2.69 -63.15
N GLU A 543 -11.09 3.28 -63.92
CA GLU A 543 -11.29 4.62 -64.54
C GLU A 543 -12.40 4.60 -65.61
N ILE A 544 -12.62 3.45 -66.24
CA ILE A 544 -13.73 3.21 -67.16
C ILE A 544 -14.65 2.15 -66.53
N LYS A 545 -15.95 2.43 -66.44
CA LYS A 545 -16.94 1.44 -66.00
C LYS A 545 -17.03 0.33 -67.06
N PRO A 546 -16.68 -0.92 -66.73
CA PRO A 546 -16.75 -1.99 -67.69
C PRO A 546 -18.22 -2.25 -68.05
N HIS A 547 -18.58 -2.04 -69.31
CA HIS A 547 -19.71 -2.77 -69.91
C HIS A 547 -19.28 -4.23 -70.03
N GLY A 548 -20.21 -5.20 -69.98
CA GLY A 548 -19.95 -6.64 -69.71
C GLY A 548 -18.69 -7.26 -70.35
N PHE A 549 -18.31 -6.81 -71.55
CA PHE A 549 -17.11 -7.18 -72.29
C PHE A 549 -15.76 -6.79 -71.65
N GLY A 550 -15.69 -5.65 -70.94
CA GLY A 550 -14.47 -5.19 -70.27
C GLY A 550 -14.03 -6.11 -69.11
N ILE A 551 -14.99 -6.81 -68.49
CA ILE A 551 -14.71 -7.86 -67.49
C ILE A 551 -14.10 -9.09 -68.19
N GLY A 552 -14.54 -9.41 -69.40
CA GLY A 552 -14.05 -10.54 -70.20
C GLY A 552 -12.56 -10.42 -70.55
N LEU A 553 -12.12 -9.25 -71.01
CA LEU A 553 -10.71 -9.01 -71.37
C LEU A 553 -9.75 -9.10 -70.17
N ILE A 554 -10.15 -8.56 -69.01
CA ILE A 554 -9.37 -8.70 -67.77
C ILE A 554 -9.28 -10.17 -67.37
N ASN A 555 -10.42 -10.89 -67.38
CA ASN A 555 -10.44 -12.29 -66.98
C ASN A 555 -9.59 -13.16 -67.90
N ILE A 556 -9.56 -12.92 -69.21
CA ILE A 556 -8.66 -13.62 -70.14
C ILE A 556 -7.20 -13.38 -69.75
N ASN A 557 -6.81 -12.12 -69.55
CA ASN A 557 -5.43 -11.76 -69.18
C ASN A 557 -5.00 -12.40 -67.85
N GLU A 558 -5.82 -12.29 -66.81
CA GLU A 558 -5.53 -12.87 -65.50
C GLU A 558 -5.50 -14.39 -65.56
N ARG A 559 -6.37 -15.02 -66.35
CA ARG A 559 -6.38 -16.48 -66.51
C ARG A 559 -5.12 -16.98 -67.20
N ILE A 560 -4.66 -16.31 -68.24
CA ILE A 560 -3.38 -16.65 -68.91
C ILE A 560 -2.22 -16.50 -67.93
N LYS A 561 -2.20 -15.43 -67.12
CA LYS A 561 -1.16 -15.18 -66.12
C LYS A 561 -1.16 -16.19 -64.97
N LEU A 562 -2.34 -16.60 -64.51
CA LEU A 562 -2.49 -17.62 -63.48
C LEU A 562 -2.01 -18.98 -63.98
N MET A 563 -2.29 -19.30 -65.25
CA MET A 563 -1.97 -20.60 -65.84
C MET A 563 -0.51 -20.74 -66.29
N PHE A 564 0.11 -19.66 -66.80
CA PHE A 564 1.45 -19.74 -67.39
C PHE A 564 2.49 -18.81 -66.75
N GLY A 565 2.09 -17.93 -65.83
CA GLY A 565 2.97 -16.97 -65.17
C GLY A 565 2.85 -15.55 -65.73
N LYS A 566 3.50 -14.60 -65.04
CA LYS A 566 3.34 -13.15 -65.28
C LYS A 566 3.94 -12.65 -66.60
N ASP A 567 4.84 -13.41 -67.21
CA ASP A 567 5.52 -13.07 -68.47
C ASP A 567 4.60 -13.25 -69.70
N TYR A 568 3.44 -13.88 -69.52
CA TYR A 568 2.44 -14.15 -70.54
C TYR A 568 1.17 -13.33 -70.29
N GLY A 569 0.33 -13.21 -71.32
CA GLY A 569 -0.93 -12.47 -71.17
C GLY A 569 -1.52 -11.98 -72.49
N LEU A 570 -2.45 -11.05 -72.34
CA LEU A 570 -3.16 -10.38 -73.42
C LEU A 570 -2.61 -8.96 -73.60
N THR A 571 -2.29 -8.59 -74.83
CA THR A 571 -1.95 -7.21 -75.24
C THR A 571 -2.96 -6.75 -76.29
N LEU A 572 -3.45 -5.51 -76.17
CA LEU A 572 -4.35 -4.89 -77.15
C LEU A 572 -3.63 -3.70 -77.79
N TYR A 573 -3.66 -3.60 -79.11
CA TYR A 573 -3.09 -2.48 -79.85
C TYR A 573 -3.79 -2.31 -81.20
N ASN A 574 -3.60 -1.16 -81.85
CA ASN A 574 -4.11 -0.91 -83.20
C ASN A 574 -2.97 -0.95 -84.22
N GLU A 575 -3.20 -1.55 -85.39
CA GLU A 575 -2.22 -1.67 -86.48
C GLU A 575 -2.92 -1.42 -87.83
N ASN A 576 -2.50 -0.39 -88.58
CA ASN A 576 -3.06 -0.03 -89.90
C ASN A 576 -4.59 0.05 -89.95
N ASP A 577 -5.21 0.71 -88.95
CA ASP A 577 -6.66 0.84 -88.75
C ASP A 577 -7.40 -0.46 -88.36
N TRP A 578 -6.68 -1.52 -87.97
CA TRP A 578 -7.24 -2.74 -87.39
C TRP A 578 -7.04 -2.78 -85.87
N ALA A 579 -8.05 -3.22 -85.14
CA ALA A 579 -7.92 -3.58 -83.73
C ALA A 579 -7.29 -4.97 -83.60
N VAL A 580 -6.19 -5.10 -82.86
CA VAL A 580 -5.43 -6.34 -82.69
C VAL A 580 -5.38 -6.77 -81.22
N ALA A 581 -6.00 -7.91 -80.92
CA ALA A 581 -5.87 -8.59 -79.64
C ALA A 581 -4.84 -9.72 -79.76
N ARG A 582 -3.73 -9.60 -79.01
CA ARG A 582 -2.61 -10.55 -79.04
C ARG A 582 -2.47 -11.29 -77.73
N ILE A 583 -2.65 -12.61 -77.75
CA ILE A 583 -2.31 -13.51 -76.65
C ILE A 583 -0.91 -14.08 -76.91
N ILE A 584 -0.04 -14.02 -75.90
CA ILE A 584 1.26 -14.71 -75.89
C ILE A 584 1.24 -15.71 -74.74
N MET A 585 1.56 -16.97 -75.03
CA MET A 585 1.62 -18.07 -74.07
C MET A 585 2.71 -19.09 -74.47
N PRO A 586 3.19 -19.96 -73.56
CA PRO A 586 4.15 -20.99 -73.93
C PRO A 586 3.50 -22.06 -74.81
N TYR A 587 4.26 -22.65 -75.74
CA TYR A 587 3.80 -23.81 -76.52
C TYR A 587 3.95 -25.10 -75.71
N ILE A 588 2.83 -25.59 -75.16
CA ILE A 588 2.78 -26.80 -74.32
C ILE A 588 1.82 -27.80 -74.95
N THR A 589 2.27 -29.05 -75.15
CA THR A 589 1.44 -30.14 -75.70
C THR A 589 1.11 -31.22 -74.68
N ASP A 590 1.65 -31.14 -73.46
CA ASP A 590 1.47 -32.13 -72.40
C ASP A 590 0.47 -31.65 -71.34
N GLN A 591 -0.46 -32.51 -70.93
CA GLN A 591 -1.53 -32.16 -69.97
C GLN A 591 -1.03 -32.18 -68.52
N GLU A 592 0.07 -32.89 -68.22
CA GLU A 592 0.58 -33.05 -66.84
C GLU A 592 1.45 -31.87 -66.36
N GLY A 593 1.92 -31.00 -67.27
CA GLY A 593 2.84 -29.90 -66.96
C GLY A 593 2.19 -28.56 -66.58
N ILE A 594 0.85 -28.49 -66.54
CA ILE A 594 0.10 -27.26 -66.25
C ILE A 594 -0.25 -27.25 -64.76
N LEU A 595 0.53 -26.53 -63.97
CA LEU A 595 0.30 -26.33 -62.53
C LEU A 595 -1.05 -25.63 -62.31
N CYS A 596 -1.93 -26.25 -61.50
CA CYS A 596 -2.99 -25.58 -60.75
C CYS A 596 -2.46 -25.05 -59.43
#